data_AF-A0A954JYG7-F1
#
_entry.id   AF-A0A954JYG7-F1
#
_cell.length_a   1.000
_cell.length_b   1.000
_cell.length_c   1.000
_cell.angle_alpha   90.00
_cell.angle_beta   90.00
_cell.angle_gamma   90.00
#
_symmetry.space_group_name_H-M   'P 1'
#
loop_
_entity.id
_entity.type
_entity.pdbx_description
1 polymer ?
#
loop_
_entity_poly.entity_id
_entity_poly.type
_entity_poly.pdbx_seq_one_letter_code
_entity_poly.pdbx_strand_id
1 'polypeptide(L)'
;QDDAHLFCTPEQVEKEFKDTLGLVKFVLEAVGLEGYRVQLSSRDPESDKYVGSNELWENAENTLRKVLTEEGMPYVECPGEAAFYGPKADFMVKDCLGREWQLGTVQLDYNLPERFELEYIGADNKAHRPVMIHRAPFGSMERFCGVLIEHFAGAFPLWLAPEQIRVLPLSEKTDEYATEVADKLRLAGFRVATDLQSARVQAKIREAQLDLIPYMLVVGPKEAEQNA
;
A
#
# COMPACT_ATOMS: atom_id res chain seq x y z
N GLN A 1 7.47 -1.55 -8.12
CA GLN A 1 6.88 -2.15 -6.91
C GLN A 1 7.61 -1.63 -5.69
N ASP A 2 7.01 -1.71 -4.51
CA ASP A 2 7.65 -1.43 -3.22
C ASP A 2 8.37 -2.67 -2.67
N ASP A 3 9.16 -3.28 -3.56
CA ASP A 3 9.72 -4.62 -3.38
C ASP A 3 10.88 -4.62 -2.37
N ALA A 4 10.96 -5.67 -1.56
CA ALA A 4 12.05 -5.91 -0.62
C ALA A 4 12.30 -7.42 -0.45
N HIS A 5 13.58 -7.75 -0.20
CA HIS A 5 14.05 -9.11 0.00
C HIS A 5 14.72 -9.21 1.37
N LEU A 6 14.18 -10.04 2.26
CA LEU A 6 14.77 -10.30 3.57
C LEU A 6 15.57 -11.60 3.50
N PHE A 7 16.81 -11.58 3.96
CA PHE A 7 17.61 -12.77 4.19
C PHE A 7 17.59 -13.07 5.68
N CYS A 8 17.06 -14.23 6.06
CA CYS A 8 16.89 -14.63 7.45
C CYS A 8 17.35 -16.08 7.66
N THR A 9 17.63 -16.45 8.91
CA THR A 9 17.93 -17.85 9.23
C THR A 9 16.65 -18.68 9.20
N PRO A 10 16.73 -20.02 9.02
CA PRO A 10 15.55 -20.89 9.04
C PRO A 10 14.67 -20.72 10.29
N GLU A 11 15.29 -20.48 11.45
CA GLU A 11 14.59 -20.29 12.73
C GLU A 11 13.84 -18.94 12.81
N GLN A 12 14.24 -17.96 12.00
CA GLN A 12 13.63 -16.63 11.97
C GLN A 12 12.45 -16.55 11.00
N VAL A 13 12.30 -17.51 10.08
CA VAL A 13 11.33 -17.47 8.97
C VAL A 13 9.91 -17.19 9.46
N GLU A 14 9.42 -17.93 10.45
CA GLU A 14 8.06 -17.76 10.96
C GLU A 14 7.81 -16.34 11.49
N LYS A 15 8.77 -15.81 12.27
CA LYS A 15 8.69 -14.46 12.84
C LYS A 15 8.74 -13.40 11.75
N GLU A 16 9.70 -13.48 10.84
CA GLU A 16 9.86 -12.47 9.78
C GLU A 16 8.69 -12.49 8.78
N PHE A 17 8.14 -13.67 8.50
CA PHE A 17 6.93 -13.81 7.70
C PHE A 17 5.73 -13.15 8.39
N LYS A 18 5.53 -13.43 9.68
CA LYS A 18 4.48 -12.80 10.50
C LYS A 18 4.61 -11.28 10.56
N ASP A 19 5.80 -10.76 10.84
CA ASP A 19 6.05 -9.31 10.91
C ASP A 19 5.77 -8.66 9.55
N THR A 20 6.12 -9.35 8.46
CA THR A 20 5.83 -8.88 7.11
C THR A 20 4.33 -8.86 6.81
N LEU A 21 3.57 -9.89 7.18
CA LEU A 21 2.11 -9.88 7.08
C LEU A 21 1.52 -8.70 7.88
N GLY A 22 2.03 -8.44 9.08
CA GLY A 22 1.63 -7.30 9.91
C GLY A 22 1.84 -5.95 9.21
N LEU A 23 2.96 -5.79 8.50
CA LEU A 23 3.20 -4.59 7.70
C LEU A 23 2.19 -4.44 6.55
N VAL A 24 1.85 -5.52 5.85
CA VAL A 24 0.83 -5.46 4.79
C VAL A 24 -0.53 -5.06 5.36
N LYS A 25 -0.93 -5.62 6.50
CA LYS A 25 -2.18 -5.25 7.19
C LYS A 25 -2.19 -3.77 7.54
N PHE A 26 -1.14 -3.29 8.20
CA PHE A 26 -1.00 -1.87 8.58
C PHE A 26 -1.14 -0.94 7.38
N VAL A 27 -0.48 -1.29 6.26
CA VAL A 27 -0.55 -0.53 5.01
C VAL A 27 -1.98 -0.46 4.49
N LEU A 28 -2.68 -1.59 4.39
CA LEU A 28 -4.06 -1.65 3.88
C LEU A 28 -5.03 -0.90 4.80
N GLU A 29 -4.90 -1.05 6.11
CA GLU A 29 -5.69 -0.33 7.11
C GLU A 29 -5.48 1.18 7.05
N ALA A 30 -4.23 1.64 6.89
CA ALA A 30 -3.91 3.07 6.81
C ALA A 30 -4.56 3.79 5.62
N VAL A 31 -4.88 3.05 4.55
CA VAL A 31 -5.60 3.56 3.38
C VAL A 31 -7.08 3.17 3.34
N GLY A 32 -7.63 2.57 4.41
CA GLY A 32 -9.05 2.22 4.52
C GLY A 32 -9.47 0.96 3.73
N LEU A 33 -8.52 0.13 3.29
CA LEU A 33 -8.78 -1.11 2.57
C LEU A 33 -8.99 -2.28 3.54
N GLU A 34 -10.12 -2.29 4.27
CA GLU A 34 -10.43 -3.30 5.30
C GLU A 34 -11.02 -4.61 4.74
N GLY A 35 -11.57 -4.59 3.52
CA GLY A 35 -12.30 -5.71 2.92
C GLY A 35 -11.46 -6.66 2.07
N TYR A 36 -10.26 -7.06 2.52
CA TYR A 36 -9.38 -7.96 1.77
C TYR A 36 -9.57 -9.44 2.12
N ARG A 37 -9.23 -10.31 1.17
CA ARG A 37 -9.13 -11.77 1.35
C ARG A 37 -7.67 -12.18 1.26
N VAL A 38 -7.24 -13.04 2.17
CA VAL A 38 -5.91 -13.66 2.10
C VAL A 38 -6.01 -14.92 1.25
N GLN A 39 -5.08 -15.07 0.32
CA GLN A 39 -4.94 -16.25 -0.52
C GLN A 39 -3.61 -16.92 -0.20
N LEU A 40 -3.65 -18.19 0.21
CA LEU A 40 -2.46 -19.04 0.29
C LEU A 40 -2.28 -19.72 -1.05
N SER A 41 -1.36 -19.21 -1.85
CA SER A 41 -1.00 -19.76 -3.15
C SER A 41 0.02 -20.89 -2.95
N SER A 42 -0.44 -22.13 -3.07
CA SER A 42 0.35 -23.37 -2.93
C SER A 42 0.68 -23.98 -4.29
N ARG A 43 1.60 -24.95 -4.31
CA ARG A 43 1.96 -25.61 -5.57
C ARG A 43 0.83 -26.50 -6.07
N ASP A 44 0.85 -26.75 -7.36
CA ASP A 44 0.10 -27.84 -7.98
C ASP A 44 1.00 -29.09 -7.98
N PRO A 45 0.66 -30.15 -7.22
CA PRO A 45 1.49 -31.35 -7.13
C PRO A 45 1.72 -32.05 -8.48
N GLU A 46 0.83 -31.84 -9.45
CA GLU A 46 0.89 -32.50 -10.76
C GLU A 46 1.70 -31.69 -11.80
N SER A 47 2.18 -30.49 -11.43
CA SER A 47 2.92 -29.61 -12.35
C SER A 47 4.43 -29.73 -12.18
N ASP A 48 5.13 -29.74 -13.31
CA ASP A 48 6.59 -29.76 -13.43
C ASP A 48 7.25 -28.36 -13.35
N LYS A 49 6.46 -27.29 -13.18
CA LYS A 49 6.96 -25.92 -13.18
C LYS A 49 7.74 -25.54 -11.92
N TYR A 50 7.57 -26.29 -10.83
CA TYR A 50 8.10 -25.93 -9.51
C TYR A 50 9.52 -26.46 -9.32
N VAL A 51 10.41 -25.59 -8.81
CA VAL A 51 11.81 -25.94 -8.52
C VAL A 51 11.99 -26.21 -7.02
N GLY A 52 13.02 -26.98 -6.68
CA GLY A 52 13.30 -27.39 -5.29
C GLY A 52 12.73 -28.77 -4.94
N SER A 53 13.05 -29.25 -3.74
CA SER A 53 12.62 -30.57 -3.28
C SER A 53 11.17 -30.56 -2.78
N ASN A 54 10.52 -31.73 -2.79
CA ASN A 54 9.17 -31.88 -2.25
C ASN A 54 9.08 -31.52 -0.77
N GLU A 55 10.13 -31.84 0.00
CA GLU A 55 10.23 -31.55 1.43
C GLU A 55 10.31 -30.04 1.69
N LEU A 56 11.08 -29.29 0.89
CA LEU A 56 11.16 -27.83 1.01
C LEU A 56 9.81 -27.17 0.76
N TRP A 57 9.09 -27.63 -0.26
CA TRP A 57 7.75 -27.13 -0.56
C TRP A 57 6.75 -27.43 0.55
N GLU A 58 6.72 -28.66 1.03
CA GLU A 58 5.83 -29.07 2.12
C GLU A 58 6.12 -28.26 3.39
N ASN A 59 7.40 -28.06 3.73
CA ASN A 59 7.80 -27.23 4.86
C ASN A 59 7.38 -25.76 4.68
N ALA A 60 7.64 -25.17 3.51
CA ALA A 60 7.29 -23.79 3.21
C ALA A 60 5.77 -23.56 3.28
N GLU A 61 4.97 -24.44 2.68
CA GLU A 61 3.51 -24.33 2.71
C GLU A 61 2.96 -24.52 4.12
N ASN A 62 3.48 -25.50 4.88
CA ASN A 62 3.07 -25.72 6.26
C ASN A 62 3.45 -24.53 7.15
N THR A 63 4.60 -23.90 6.92
CA THR A 63 5.03 -22.68 7.60
C THR A 63 4.01 -21.55 7.35
N LEU A 64 3.60 -21.34 6.09
CA LEU A 64 2.60 -20.35 5.75
C LEU A 64 1.23 -20.66 6.39
N ARG A 65 0.74 -21.90 6.29
CA ARG A 65 -0.52 -22.34 6.91
C ARG A 65 -0.52 -22.11 8.42
N LYS A 66 0.59 -22.48 9.09
CA LYS A 66 0.79 -22.28 10.52
C LYS A 66 0.69 -20.80 10.89
N VAL A 67 1.50 -19.95 10.26
CA VAL A 67 1.52 -18.51 10.58
C VAL A 67 0.17 -17.86 10.31
N LEU A 68 -0.48 -18.16 9.18
CA LEU A 68 -1.81 -17.61 8.87
C LEU A 68 -2.86 -18.05 9.90
N THR A 69 -2.80 -19.30 10.36
CA THR A 69 -3.72 -19.84 11.38
C THR A 69 -3.47 -19.21 12.76
N GLU A 70 -2.21 -19.09 13.18
CA GLU A 70 -1.83 -18.48 14.47
C GLU A 70 -2.20 -17.00 14.52
N GLU A 71 -2.08 -16.29 13.40
CA GLU A 71 -2.51 -14.88 13.27
C GLU A 71 -4.03 -14.70 13.15
N GLY A 72 -4.80 -15.80 13.17
CA GLY A 72 -6.25 -15.78 13.04
C GLY A 72 -6.72 -15.18 11.71
N MET A 73 -5.90 -15.25 10.66
CA MET A 73 -6.21 -14.69 9.34
C MET A 73 -7.02 -15.71 8.53
N PRO A 74 -8.29 -15.45 8.20
CA PRO A 74 -9.02 -16.32 7.29
C PRO A 74 -8.34 -16.30 5.92
N TYR A 75 -7.98 -17.46 5.40
CA TYR A 75 -7.35 -17.60 4.09
C TYR A 75 -8.05 -18.66 3.25
N VAL A 76 -7.92 -18.52 1.93
CA VAL A 76 -8.33 -19.53 0.96
C VAL A 76 -7.07 -20.11 0.34
N GLU A 77 -6.96 -21.43 0.36
CA GLU A 77 -5.86 -22.12 -0.30
C GLU A 77 -6.14 -22.29 -1.80
N CYS A 78 -5.17 -21.94 -2.62
CA CYS A 78 -5.26 -21.95 -4.08
C CYS A 78 -4.07 -22.71 -4.67
N PRO A 79 -4.21 -24.04 -4.90
CA PRO A 79 -3.21 -24.84 -5.57
C PRO A 79 -2.97 -24.34 -6.99
N GLY A 80 -1.71 -24.30 -7.42
CA GLY A 80 -1.34 -23.88 -8.77
C GLY A 80 -0.95 -22.40 -8.89
N GLU A 81 -1.27 -21.59 -7.88
CA GLU A 81 -1.07 -20.13 -7.90
C GLU A 81 0.27 -19.68 -7.31
N ALA A 82 1.05 -20.62 -6.76
CA ALA A 82 2.39 -20.33 -6.21
C ALA A 82 3.37 -19.82 -7.27
N ALA A 83 4.39 -19.09 -6.83
CA ALA A 83 5.54 -18.82 -7.68
C ALA A 83 6.29 -20.12 -7.99
N PHE A 84 7.12 -20.16 -9.04
CA PHE A 84 7.81 -21.40 -9.39
C PHE A 84 8.83 -21.85 -8.31
N TYR A 85 9.27 -20.94 -7.43
CA TYR A 85 10.30 -21.16 -6.40
C TYR A 85 9.79 -21.25 -4.96
N GLY A 86 8.49 -21.03 -4.73
CA GLY A 86 7.91 -21.19 -3.39
C GLY A 86 6.48 -20.66 -3.25
N PRO A 87 5.83 -20.96 -2.11
CA PRO A 87 4.47 -20.54 -1.84
C PRO A 87 4.41 -19.07 -1.39
N LYS A 88 3.22 -18.47 -1.50
CA LYS A 88 3.01 -17.07 -1.15
C LYS A 88 1.66 -16.81 -0.49
N ALA A 89 1.64 -15.83 0.41
CA ALA A 89 0.42 -15.22 0.91
C ALA A 89 0.13 -13.95 0.11
N ASP A 90 -0.97 -13.98 -0.63
CA ASP A 90 -1.43 -12.88 -1.48
C ASP A 90 -2.64 -12.18 -0.85
N PHE A 91 -2.67 -10.85 -0.89
CA PHE A 91 -3.74 -10.02 -0.37
C PHE A 91 -4.61 -9.54 -1.53
N MET A 92 -5.80 -10.11 -1.62
CA MET A 92 -6.78 -9.85 -2.66
C MET A 92 -7.76 -8.79 -2.18
N VAL A 93 -7.73 -7.62 -2.81
CA VAL A 93 -8.61 -6.49 -2.49
C VAL A 93 -9.71 -6.36 -3.53
N LYS A 94 -10.94 -6.09 -3.09
CA LYS A 94 -12.04 -5.78 -4.00
C LYS A 94 -12.13 -4.28 -4.25
N ASP A 95 -12.24 -3.90 -5.52
CA ASP A 95 -12.56 -2.53 -5.89
C ASP A 95 -14.07 -2.23 -5.77
N CYS A 96 -14.46 -1.00 -6.08
CA CYS A 96 -15.86 -0.54 -6.02
C CYS A 96 -16.77 -1.20 -7.08
N LEU A 97 -16.21 -1.90 -8.07
CA LEU A 97 -16.92 -2.68 -9.08
C LEU A 97 -16.98 -4.17 -8.73
N GLY A 98 -16.40 -4.58 -7.60
CA GLY A 98 -16.34 -5.96 -7.13
C GLY A 98 -15.27 -6.83 -7.81
N ARG A 99 -14.35 -6.25 -8.59
CA ARG A 99 -13.21 -7.00 -9.18
C ARG A 99 -12.15 -7.20 -8.12
N GLU A 100 -11.49 -8.36 -8.15
CA GLU A 100 -10.40 -8.68 -7.23
C GLU A 100 -9.04 -8.30 -7.82
N TRP A 101 -8.26 -7.57 -7.03
CA TRP A 101 -6.89 -7.16 -7.35
C TRP A 101 -5.92 -7.74 -6.33
N GLN A 102 -4.87 -8.41 -6.80
CA GLN A 102 -3.73 -8.75 -5.94
C GLN A 102 -2.89 -7.49 -5.72
N LEU A 103 -2.76 -7.06 -4.46
CA LEU A 103 -1.92 -5.95 -4.04
C LEU A 103 -0.70 -6.46 -3.27
N GLY A 104 -0.90 -6.74 -1.98
CA GLY A 104 0.16 -7.22 -1.10
C GLY A 104 0.55 -8.66 -1.40
N THR A 105 1.85 -8.97 -1.36
CA THR A 105 2.34 -10.34 -1.46
C THR A 105 3.53 -10.57 -0.53
N VAL A 106 3.57 -11.74 0.10
CA VAL A 106 4.70 -12.22 0.90
C VAL A 106 5.03 -13.64 0.47
N GLN A 107 6.26 -13.90 0.05
CA GLN A 107 6.65 -15.14 -0.64
C GLN A 107 7.89 -15.73 0.01
N LEU A 108 7.88 -17.03 0.26
CA LEU A 108 9.07 -17.74 0.72
C LEU A 108 9.86 -18.31 -0.45
N ASP A 109 11.17 -18.10 -0.43
CA ASP A 109 12.08 -18.62 -1.45
C ASP A 109 13.29 -19.30 -0.80
N TYR A 110 13.34 -20.62 -1.00
CA TYR A 110 14.46 -21.48 -0.62
C TYR A 110 15.40 -21.78 -1.80
N ASN A 111 14.99 -21.44 -3.02
CA ASN A 111 15.68 -21.81 -4.25
C ASN A 111 16.73 -20.78 -4.67
N LEU A 112 16.42 -19.49 -4.66
CA LEU A 112 17.41 -18.48 -5.06
C LEU A 112 18.63 -18.42 -4.12
N PRO A 113 18.50 -18.55 -2.78
CA PRO A 113 19.67 -18.64 -1.91
C PRO A 113 20.61 -19.80 -2.27
N GLU A 114 20.07 -20.95 -2.65
CA GLU A 114 20.86 -22.10 -3.13
C GLU A 114 21.52 -21.80 -4.49
N ARG A 115 20.75 -21.28 -5.45
CA ARG A 115 21.24 -21.01 -6.81
C ARG A 115 22.33 -19.95 -6.87
N PHE A 116 22.29 -18.98 -5.96
CA PHE A 116 23.30 -17.92 -5.85
C PHE A 116 24.41 -18.26 -4.86
N GLU A 117 24.40 -19.45 -4.27
CA GLU A 117 25.37 -19.89 -3.26
C GLU A 117 25.51 -18.86 -2.11
N LEU A 118 24.38 -18.32 -1.65
CA LEU A 118 24.37 -17.33 -0.57
C LEU A 118 24.69 -18.01 0.77
N GLU A 119 25.52 -17.37 1.60
CA GLU A 119 25.96 -17.95 2.86
C GLU A 119 25.98 -16.92 3.97
N TYR A 120 25.72 -17.39 5.19
CA TYR A 120 26.06 -16.70 6.42
C TYR A 120 26.83 -17.65 7.35
N ILE A 121 27.60 -17.07 8.28
CA ILE A 121 28.33 -17.87 9.28
C ILE A 121 27.41 -18.06 10.49
N GLY A 122 27.09 -19.32 10.78
CA GLY A 122 26.25 -19.71 11.92
C GLY A 122 27.00 -19.68 13.25
N ALA A 123 26.26 -19.89 14.34
CA ALA A 123 26.83 -19.96 15.69
C ALA A 123 27.81 -21.13 15.90
N ASP A 124 27.73 -22.16 15.05
CA ASP A 124 28.66 -23.29 14.98
C ASP A 124 29.92 -22.99 14.15
N ASN A 125 30.07 -21.75 13.67
CA ASN A 125 31.17 -21.26 12.84
C ASN A 125 31.27 -21.99 11.48
N LYS A 126 30.15 -22.53 10.99
CA LYS A 126 30.04 -23.12 9.64
C LYS A 126 29.23 -22.20 8.73
N ALA A 127 29.38 -22.39 7.42
CA ALA A 127 28.54 -21.75 6.43
C ALA A 127 27.15 -22.41 6.41
N HIS A 128 26.10 -21.58 6.43
CA HIS A 128 24.70 -21.99 6.31
C HIS A 128 24.01 -21.19 5.21
N ARG A 129 22.96 -21.77 4.63
CA ARG A 129 22.14 -21.14 3.60
C ARG A 129 21.05 -20.28 4.26
N PRO A 130 20.92 -19.00 3.92
CA PRO A 130 19.79 -18.19 4.40
C PRO A 130 18.51 -18.56 3.65
N VAL A 131 17.37 -18.20 4.22
CA VAL A 131 16.06 -18.23 3.55
C VAL A 131 15.73 -16.80 3.10
N MET A 132 15.16 -16.67 1.91
CA MET A 132 14.74 -15.38 1.39
C MET A 132 13.22 -15.21 1.50
N ILE A 133 12.78 -14.05 1.98
CA ILE A 133 11.38 -13.62 1.97
C ILE A 133 11.25 -12.45 1.02
N HIS A 134 10.44 -12.61 -0.03
CA HIS A 134 10.05 -11.51 -0.91
C HIS A 134 8.81 -10.83 -0.35
N ARG A 135 8.78 -9.50 -0.39
CA ARG A 135 7.58 -8.75 0.02
C ARG A 135 7.37 -7.52 -0.84
N ALA A 136 6.11 -7.27 -1.17
CA ALA A 136 5.65 -6.01 -1.74
C ALA A 136 4.28 -5.66 -1.12
N PRO A 137 4.24 -4.88 -0.04
CA PRO A 137 3.00 -4.48 0.63
C PRO A 137 1.98 -3.73 -0.24
N PHE A 138 2.42 -2.75 -1.04
CA PHE A 138 1.58 -2.00 -1.97
C PHE A 138 1.41 -2.74 -3.31
N GLY A 139 2.40 -3.54 -3.68
CA GLY A 139 2.51 -4.12 -5.02
C GLY A 139 3.13 -3.12 -5.99
N SER A 140 2.58 -2.97 -7.20
CA SER A 140 3.03 -1.88 -8.09
C SER A 140 2.34 -0.57 -7.70
N MET A 141 3.09 0.54 -7.72
CA MET A 141 2.53 1.85 -7.36
C MET A 141 1.42 2.25 -8.33
N GLU A 142 1.53 1.88 -9.60
CA GLU A 142 0.53 2.14 -10.64
C GLU A 142 -0.79 1.42 -10.33
N ARG A 143 -0.72 0.14 -9.95
CA ARG A 143 -1.91 -0.64 -9.57
C ARG A 143 -2.48 -0.12 -8.25
N PHE A 144 -1.63 0.16 -7.26
CA PHE A 144 -2.06 0.66 -5.97
C PHE A 144 -2.80 2.00 -6.11
N CYS A 145 -2.22 2.96 -6.83
CA CYS A 145 -2.88 4.23 -7.14
C CYS A 145 -4.21 4.03 -7.89
N GLY A 146 -4.26 3.13 -8.88
CA GLY A 146 -5.49 2.79 -9.60
C GLY A 146 -6.59 2.28 -8.67
N VAL A 147 -6.26 1.34 -7.79
CA VAL A 147 -7.20 0.81 -6.78
C VAL A 147 -7.64 1.90 -5.81
N LEU A 148 -6.74 2.78 -5.35
CA LEU A 148 -7.12 3.88 -4.45
C LEU A 148 -8.04 4.90 -5.14
N ILE A 149 -7.80 5.26 -6.40
CA ILE A 149 -8.69 6.14 -7.17
C ILE A 149 -10.11 5.55 -7.21
N GLU A 150 -10.22 4.26 -7.51
CA GLU A 150 -11.51 3.56 -7.57
C GLU A 150 -12.16 3.42 -6.19
N HIS A 151 -11.38 3.08 -5.16
CA HIS A 151 -11.84 2.91 -3.79
C HIS A 151 -12.44 4.21 -3.22
N PHE A 152 -11.78 5.34 -3.44
CA PHE A 152 -12.26 6.64 -2.98
C PHE A 152 -13.19 7.35 -3.97
N ALA A 153 -13.45 6.76 -5.15
CA ALA A 153 -14.14 7.42 -6.26
C ALA A 153 -13.57 8.82 -6.58
N GLY A 154 -12.24 8.97 -6.46
CA GLY A 154 -11.51 10.23 -6.60
C GLY A 154 -11.55 11.17 -5.38
N ALA A 155 -12.43 10.95 -4.40
CA ALA A 155 -12.56 11.77 -3.18
C ALA A 155 -11.59 11.31 -2.09
N PHE A 156 -10.30 11.54 -2.32
CA PHE A 156 -9.24 11.08 -1.42
C PHE A 156 -9.32 11.68 -0.01
N PRO A 157 -8.86 10.93 1.02
CA PRO A 157 -8.65 11.51 2.34
C PRO A 157 -7.62 12.64 2.25
N LEU A 158 -7.71 13.63 3.17
CA LEU A 158 -6.91 14.85 3.14
C LEU A 158 -5.43 14.58 2.87
N TRP A 159 -4.83 13.60 3.55
CA TRP A 159 -3.39 13.34 3.44
C TRP A 159 -2.97 12.81 2.06
N LEU A 160 -3.87 12.19 1.28
CA LEU A 160 -3.64 11.68 -0.07
C LEU A 160 -4.09 12.64 -1.19
N ALA A 161 -5.00 13.58 -0.90
CA ALA A 161 -5.56 14.46 -1.93
C ALA A 161 -4.47 15.28 -2.66
N PRO A 162 -4.45 15.30 -4.02
CA PRO A 162 -3.44 16.05 -4.77
C PRO A 162 -3.43 17.55 -4.42
N GLU A 163 -4.61 18.12 -4.22
CA GLU A 163 -4.84 19.44 -3.66
C GLU A 163 -5.71 19.27 -2.41
N GLN A 164 -5.22 19.76 -1.27
CA GLN A 164 -5.87 19.57 0.03
C GLN A 164 -6.82 20.71 0.37
N ILE A 165 -6.41 21.93 0.01
CA ILE A 165 -7.12 23.16 0.34
C ILE A 165 -7.10 24.07 -0.89
N ARG A 166 -8.26 24.61 -1.28
CA ARG A 166 -8.36 25.70 -2.26
C ARG A 166 -8.81 26.98 -1.57
N VAL A 167 -8.02 28.05 -1.69
CA VAL A 167 -8.39 29.38 -1.17
C VAL A 167 -9.11 30.17 -2.26
N LEU A 168 -10.30 30.68 -1.92
CA LEU A 168 -11.26 31.29 -2.83
C LEU A 168 -11.55 32.75 -2.40
N PRO A 169 -10.82 33.75 -2.94
CA PRO A 169 -11.15 35.16 -2.68
C PRO A 169 -12.51 35.56 -3.25
N LEU A 170 -13.25 36.40 -2.51
CA LEU A 170 -14.53 36.96 -2.94
C LEU A 170 -14.39 37.98 -4.08
N SER A 171 -13.24 38.65 -4.18
CA SER A 171 -12.95 39.66 -5.20
C SER A 171 -11.44 39.90 -5.34
N GLU A 172 -11.03 40.59 -6.42
CA GLU A 172 -9.63 40.98 -6.66
C GLU A 172 -9.02 41.79 -5.50
N LYS A 173 -9.86 42.51 -4.73
CA LYS A 173 -9.42 43.26 -3.54
C LYS A 173 -8.91 42.39 -2.41
N THR A 174 -9.18 41.08 -2.45
CA THR A 174 -8.84 40.11 -1.40
C THR A 174 -7.80 39.09 -1.86
N ASP A 175 -7.25 39.26 -3.07
CA ASP A 175 -6.30 38.31 -3.66
C ASP A 175 -4.96 38.26 -2.91
N GLU A 176 -4.48 39.41 -2.43
CA GLU A 176 -3.27 39.49 -1.60
C GLU A 176 -3.45 38.70 -0.30
N TYR A 177 -4.58 38.89 0.39
CA TYR A 177 -4.90 38.15 1.61
C TYR A 177 -5.06 36.64 1.33
N ALA A 178 -5.74 36.26 0.24
CA ALA A 178 -5.87 34.86 -0.16
C ALA A 178 -4.52 34.20 -0.41
N THR A 179 -3.57 34.93 -1.00
CA THR A 179 -2.20 34.47 -1.22
C THR A 179 -1.45 34.31 0.10
N GLU A 180 -1.58 35.26 1.03
CA GLU A 180 -0.99 35.17 2.36
C GLU A 180 -1.50 33.96 3.16
N VAL A 181 -2.82 33.72 3.15
CA VAL A 181 -3.44 32.54 3.78
C VAL A 181 -2.89 31.25 3.16
N ALA A 182 -2.82 31.18 1.83
CA ALA A 182 -2.28 30.03 1.14
C ALA A 182 -0.81 29.77 1.50
N ASP A 183 0.01 30.82 1.60
CA ASP A 183 1.42 30.70 1.96
C ASP A 183 1.62 30.25 3.40
N LYS A 184 0.81 30.75 4.35
CA LYS A 184 0.81 30.25 5.74
C LYS A 184 0.49 28.74 5.79
N LEU A 185 -0.48 28.29 5.02
CA LEU A 185 -0.85 26.87 4.97
C LEU A 185 0.20 26.01 4.28
N ARG A 186 0.83 26.51 3.19
CA ARG A 186 1.97 25.83 2.55
C ARG A 186 3.15 25.69 3.51
N LEU A 187 3.46 26.73 4.29
CA LEU A 187 4.49 26.69 5.33
C LEU A 187 4.16 25.68 6.44
N ALA A 188 2.88 25.44 6.71
CA ALA A 188 2.42 24.39 7.62
C ALA A 188 2.43 22.97 7.01
N GLY A 189 2.80 22.82 5.72
CA GLY A 189 2.96 21.53 5.05
C GLY A 189 1.77 21.09 4.19
N PHE A 190 0.76 21.94 3.99
CA PHE A 190 -0.40 21.61 3.15
C PHE A 190 -0.15 21.88 1.66
N ARG A 191 -0.76 21.07 0.80
CA ARG A 191 -0.85 21.28 -0.66
C ARG A 191 -2.02 22.20 -0.97
N VAL A 192 -1.73 23.49 -1.12
CA VAL A 192 -2.75 24.54 -1.25
C VAL A 192 -2.66 25.27 -2.58
N ALA A 193 -3.79 25.47 -3.25
CA ALA A 193 -3.93 26.35 -4.41
C ALA A 193 -4.80 27.57 -4.08
N THR A 194 -4.67 28.62 -4.89
CA THR A 194 -5.48 29.84 -4.78
C THR A 194 -6.19 30.06 -6.10
N ASP A 195 -7.51 30.25 -6.08
CA ASP A 195 -8.29 30.54 -7.28
C ASP A 195 -8.50 32.04 -7.44
N LEU A 196 -7.61 32.68 -8.20
CA LEU A 196 -7.64 34.12 -8.49
C LEU A 196 -8.43 34.46 -9.77
N GLN A 197 -9.22 33.53 -10.32
CA GLN A 197 -9.98 33.83 -11.53
C GLN A 197 -11.03 34.92 -11.26
N SER A 198 -11.28 35.77 -12.25
CA SER A 198 -12.34 36.79 -12.19
C SER A 198 -13.71 36.13 -12.45
N ALA A 199 -14.18 35.35 -11.47
CA ALA A 199 -15.43 34.60 -11.50
C ALA A 199 -16.18 34.77 -10.17
N ARG A 200 -17.51 34.57 -10.21
CA ARG A 200 -18.33 34.57 -8.98
C ARG A 200 -17.88 33.45 -8.06
N VAL A 201 -17.81 33.70 -6.74
CA VAL A 201 -17.38 32.68 -5.75
C VAL A 201 -18.19 31.39 -5.83
N GLN A 202 -19.48 31.44 -6.17
CA GLN A 202 -20.30 30.24 -6.35
C GLN A 202 -19.83 29.37 -7.52
N ALA A 203 -19.29 29.97 -8.58
CA ALA A 203 -18.69 29.22 -9.69
C ALA A 203 -17.39 28.55 -9.25
N LYS A 204 -16.53 29.26 -8.52
CA LYS A 204 -15.28 28.73 -7.95
C LYS A 204 -15.53 27.55 -7.00
N ILE A 205 -16.52 27.69 -6.11
CA ILE A 205 -16.95 26.62 -5.19
C ILE A 205 -17.43 25.40 -5.99
N ARG A 206 -18.23 25.60 -7.04
CA ARG A 206 -18.70 24.51 -7.88
C ARG A 206 -17.54 23.77 -8.56
N GLU A 207 -16.56 24.49 -9.11
CA GLU A 207 -15.38 23.87 -9.72
C GLU A 207 -14.56 23.08 -8.70
N ALA A 208 -14.30 23.66 -7.52
CA ALA A 208 -13.60 22.96 -6.45
C ALA A 208 -14.35 21.71 -5.94
N GLN A 209 -15.68 21.73 -5.93
CA GLN A 209 -16.49 20.55 -5.63
C GLN A 209 -16.39 19.47 -6.71
N LEU A 210 -16.34 19.86 -7.99
CA LEU A 210 -16.15 18.93 -9.11
C LEU A 210 -14.75 18.29 -9.10
N ASP A 211 -13.75 19.07 -8.69
CA ASP A 211 -12.37 18.60 -8.48
C ASP A 211 -12.19 17.79 -7.18
N LEU A 212 -13.26 17.65 -6.37
CA LEU A 212 -13.27 16.91 -5.11
C LEU A 212 -12.25 17.42 -4.09
N ILE A 213 -12.05 18.75 -4.03
CA ILE A 213 -11.12 19.35 -3.06
C ILE A 213 -11.65 19.17 -1.63
N PRO A 214 -10.86 18.60 -0.69
CA PRO A 214 -11.32 18.34 0.67
C PRO A 214 -11.78 19.59 1.43
N TYR A 215 -11.06 20.71 1.30
CA TYR A 215 -11.39 21.97 1.96
C TYR A 215 -11.36 23.15 1.00
N MET A 216 -12.37 24.01 1.11
CA MET A 216 -12.44 25.29 0.41
C MET A 216 -12.47 26.42 1.45
N LEU A 217 -11.51 27.33 1.39
CA LEU A 217 -11.44 28.50 2.27
C LEU A 217 -11.90 29.73 1.50
N VAL A 218 -13.11 30.19 1.79
CA VAL A 218 -13.65 31.42 1.18
C VAL A 218 -13.19 32.62 2.01
N VAL A 219 -12.46 33.55 1.38
CA VAL A 219 -11.90 34.72 2.07
C VAL A 219 -12.42 36.02 1.47
N GLY A 220 -12.93 36.89 2.33
CA GLY A 220 -13.47 38.21 1.99
C GLY A 220 -12.78 39.34 2.75
N PRO A 221 -13.25 40.59 2.55
CA PRO A 221 -12.71 41.74 3.28
C PRO A 221 -12.85 41.61 4.80
N LYS A 222 -13.92 40.96 5.27
CA LYS A 222 -14.14 40.72 6.70
C LYS A 222 -13.07 39.79 7.29
N GLU A 223 -12.78 38.70 6.60
CA GLU A 223 -11.75 37.74 7.03
C GLU A 223 -10.36 38.40 6.99
N ALA A 224 -10.08 39.21 5.96
CA ALA A 224 -8.85 39.98 5.86
C ALA A 224 -8.69 41.02 6.98
N GLU A 225 -9.75 41.74 7.35
CA GLU A 225 -9.75 42.71 8.45
C GLU A 225 -9.54 42.04 9.83
N GLN A 226 -10.06 40.83 10.00
CA GLN A 226 -9.98 40.08 11.25
C GLN A 226 -8.74 39.18 11.33
N ASN A 227 -8.01 39.01 10.23
CA ASN A 227 -6.89 38.08 10.08
C ASN A 227 -7.28 36.65 10.53
N ALA A 228 -8.50 36.25 10.13
CA ALA A 228 -9.18 35.01 10.52
C ALA A 228 -9.12 33.94 9.41
#